data_AF-A0A258L515-F1
#
_entry.id   AF-A0A258L515-F1
#
_cell.length_a   1.000
_cell.length_b   1.000
_cell.length_c   1.000
_cell.angle_alpha   90.00
_cell.angle_beta   90.00
_cell.angle_gamma   90.00
#
_symmetry.space_group_name_H-M   'P 1'
#
loop_
_entity.id
_entity.type
_entity.pdbx_description
1 polymer ?
#
loop_
_entity_poly.entity_id
_entity_poly.type
_entity_poly.pdbx_seq_one_letter_code
_entity_poly.pdbx_strand_id
1 'polypeptide(L)'
;MKSILNKRMAFMLLLLIQCGTTWSQDTLSTYLITSDTTIEYKFSKAQYQILPDKTGELSIDEVKSDIYAKQFFTKGKSPTNIDTNVNTNWYRYTVKNTLAKEFSVMLHTNQDYSDFYVIRDGQKQTHYKNGWLIPWKDKDGLEGDNLIPLTLAAGEQAVIYNRIENRRPDTQYSFEVKLFNAERYVFKLFKERQGYFDFPFIILSIFAGFCLLGGL
;
A
#
# COMPACT_ATOMS: atom_id res chain seq x y z
N MET A 1 -45.94 -5.98 49.87
CA MET A 1 -45.58 -4.75 49.12
C MET A 1 -44.07 -4.47 49.06
N LYS A 2 -43.28 -4.70 50.14
CA LYS A 2 -41.80 -4.51 50.14
C LYS A 2 -41.02 -5.41 49.15
N SER A 3 -41.46 -6.64 48.85
CA SER A 3 -40.67 -7.55 47.97
C SER A 3 -40.75 -7.23 46.47
N ILE A 4 -41.77 -6.48 46.03
CA ILE A 4 -41.92 -6.06 44.62
C ILE A 4 -40.95 -4.91 44.30
N LEU A 5 -40.67 -4.06 45.29
CA LEU A 5 -39.75 -2.92 45.14
C LEU A 5 -38.30 -3.37 44.91
N ASN A 6 -37.85 -4.41 45.63
CA ASN A 6 -36.50 -4.95 45.49
C ASN A 6 -36.25 -5.63 44.13
N LYS A 7 -37.28 -6.26 43.54
CA LYS A 7 -37.16 -6.89 42.20
C LYS A 7 -37.03 -5.85 41.09
N ARG A 8 -37.73 -4.72 41.20
CA ARG A 8 -37.63 -3.61 40.22
C ARG A 8 -36.30 -2.88 40.28
N MET A 9 -35.71 -2.75 41.48
CA MET A 9 -34.40 -2.12 41.65
C MET A 9 -33.26 -3.00 41.13
N ALA A 10 -33.33 -4.33 41.36
CA ALA A 10 -32.38 -5.28 40.80
C ALA A 10 -32.44 -5.31 39.26
N PHE A 11 -33.63 -5.20 38.66
CA PHE A 11 -33.78 -5.16 37.21
C PHE A 11 -33.24 -3.86 36.58
N MET A 12 -33.37 -2.71 37.26
CA MET A 12 -32.77 -1.45 36.83
C MET A 12 -31.23 -1.45 36.92
N LEU A 13 -30.66 -2.09 37.95
CA LEU A 13 -29.21 -2.28 38.06
C LEU A 13 -28.64 -3.17 36.95
N LEU A 14 -29.40 -4.17 36.50
CA LEU A 14 -28.99 -5.04 35.39
C LEU A 14 -28.97 -4.31 34.03
N LEU A 15 -29.88 -3.35 33.82
CA LEU A 15 -29.94 -2.53 32.60
C LEU A 15 -28.79 -1.51 32.52
N LEU A 16 -28.29 -1.02 33.66
CA LEU A 16 -27.17 -0.07 33.70
C LEU A 16 -25.81 -0.71 33.33
N ILE A 17 -25.68 -2.04 33.50
CA ILE A 17 -24.45 -2.78 33.18
C ILE A 17 -24.35 -3.09 31.67
N GLN A 18 -25.44 -2.95 30.91
CA GLN A 18 -25.44 -3.18 29.46
C GLN A 18 -25.06 -1.94 28.65
N CYS A 19 -24.67 -0.84 29.28
CA CYS A 19 -23.97 0.27 28.62
C CYS A 19 -22.50 -0.12 28.35
N GLY A 20 -22.31 -1.30 27.75
CA GLY A 20 -21.03 -1.70 27.19
C GLY A 20 -20.77 -0.78 26.01
N THR A 21 -19.76 0.07 26.16
CA THR A 21 -19.20 0.86 25.06
C THR A 21 -18.96 -0.07 23.89
N THR A 22 -19.69 0.10 22.79
CA THR A 22 -19.38 -0.55 21.53
C THR A 22 -18.16 0.16 20.96
N TRP A 23 -16.97 -0.31 21.34
CA TRP A 23 -15.73 0.06 20.67
C TRP A 23 -15.82 -0.55 19.28
N SER A 24 -16.28 0.24 18.32
CA SER A 24 -16.18 -0.11 16.91
C SER A 24 -14.68 -0.25 16.62
N GLN A 25 -14.21 -1.49 16.57
CA GLN A 25 -12.83 -1.77 16.17
C GLN A 25 -12.71 -1.31 14.70
N ASP A 26 -11.83 -0.33 14.43
CA ASP A 26 -11.47 0.05 13.06
C ASP A 26 -10.68 -1.12 12.46
N THR A 27 -11.42 -2.12 11.99
CA THR A 27 -10.87 -3.35 11.46
C THR A 27 -10.36 -3.08 10.05
N LEU A 28 -9.08 -3.35 9.84
CA LEU A 28 -8.44 -3.22 8.54
C LEU A 28 -9.08 -4.21 7.55
N SER A 29 -9.76 -3.69 6.53
CA SER A 29 -10.37 -4.52 5.49
C SER A 29 -9.28 -5.11 4.59
N THR A 30 -9.39 -6.41 4.29
CA THR A 30 -8.48 -7.10 3.37
C THR A 30 -8.88 -6.83 1.93
N TYR A 31 -7.93 -6.43 1.10
CA TYR A 31 -8.10 -6.35 -0.34
C TYR A 31 -8.03 -7.73 -0.98
N LEU A 32 -9.10 -8.11 -1.70
CA LEU A 32 -9.19 -9.41 -2.35
C LEU A 32 -8.81 -9.29 -3.83
N ILE A 33 -7.80 -10.04 -4.25
CA ILE A 33 -7.46 -10.19 -5.67
C ILE A 33 -8.36 -11.27 -6.26
N THR A 34 -9.42 -10.85 -6.94
CA THR A 34 -10.48 -11.74 -7.48
C THR A 34 -10.37 -12.00 -8.98
N SER A 35 -9.50 -11.28 -9.69
CA SER A 35 -9.33 -11.40 -11.14
C SER A 35 -7.87 -11.24 -11.54
N ASP A 36 -7.41 -12.01 -12.53
CA ASP A 36 -6.10 -11.91 -13.18
C ASP A 36 -6.13 -11.14 -14.51
N THR A 37 -7.28 -10.58 -14.89
CA THR A 37 -7.44 -9.77 -16.11
C THR A 37 -7.23 -8.27 -15.84
N THR A 38 -7.37 -7.86 -14.58
CA THR A 38 -7.19 -6.47 -14.15
C THR A 38 -5.71 -6.09 -14.17
N ILE A 39 -5.37 -4.94 -14.75
CA ILE A 39 -4.00 -4.41 -14.76
C ILE A 39 -3.66 -3.73 -13.43
N GLU A 40 -4.59 -2.93 -12.90
CA GLU A 40 -4.38 -2.08 -11.73
C GLU A 40 -5.47 -2.33 -10.68
N TYR A 41 -5.03 -2.60 -9.46
CA TYR A 41 -5.86 -2.83 -8.29
C TYR A 41 -5.76 -1.62 -7.37
N LYS A 42 -6.77 -0.73 -7.42
CA LYS A 42 -6.82 0.47 -6.58
C LYS A 42 -7.49 0.18 -5.25
N PHE A 43 -6.85 0.57 -4.16
CA PHE A 43 -7.40 0.39 -2.82
C PHE A 43 -8.31 1.57 -2.50
N SER A 44 -9.53 1.28 -2.06
CA SER A 44 -10.38 2.30 -1.46
C SER A 44 -9.77 2.78 -0.14
N LYS A 45 -10.17 3.98 0.30
CA LYS A 45 -9.72 4.58 1.56
C LYS A 45 -9.97 3.70 2.78
N ALA A 46 -10.93 2.77 2.71
CA ALA A 46 -11.29 1.82 3.77
C ALA A 46 -10.38 0.57 3.84
N GLN A 47 -9.56 0.34 2.81
CA GLN A 47 -8.75 -0.87 2.67
C GLN A 47 -7.29 -0.67 3.08
N TYR A 48 -6.95 0.52 3.55
CA TYR A 48 -5.65 0.80 4.14
C TYR A 48 -5.80 1.80 5.29
N GLN A 49 -4.87 1.71 6.23
CA GLN A 49 -4.77 2.64 7.35
C GLN A 49 -3.46 3.40 7.28
N ILE A 50 -3.43 4.57 7.90
CA ILE A 50 -2.29 5.48 7.91
C ILE A 50 -1.89 5.75 9.36
N LEU A 51 -0.59 5.86 9.60
CA LEU A 51 0.03 6.33 10.84
C LEU A 51 1.09 7.38 10.48
N PRO A 52 0.86 8.67 10.74
CA PRO A 52 1.87 9.70 10.60
C PRO A 52 3.00 9.49 11.62
N ASP A 53 4.24 9.50 11.14
CA ASP A 53 5.43 9.43 11.98
C ASP A 53 6.09 10.80 12.01
N LYS A 54 5.78 11.56 13.06
CA LYS A 54 6.30 12.93 13.24
C LYS A 54 7.80 12.98 13.47
N THR A 55 8.36 11.92 14.03
CA THR A 55 9.80 11.82 14.31
C THR A 55 10.57 11.38 13.06
N GLY A 56 9.93 10.58 12.21
CA GLY A 56 10.58 9.86 11.12
C GLY A 56 11.43 8.68 11.61
N GLU A 57 11.42 8.36 12.90
CA GLU A 57 12.34 7.41 13.54
C GLU A 57 11.68 6.06 13.85
N LEU A 58 10.35 5.93 13.67
CA LEU A 58 9.68 4.67 14.00
C LEU A 58 10.19 3.54 13.13
N SER A 59 10.50 2.42 13.78
CA SER A 59 10.87 1.16 13.14
C SER A 59 9.64 0.28 12.85
N ILE A 60 9.82 -0.73 12.00
CA ILE A 60 8.76 -1.71 11.71
C ILE A 60 8.26 -2.45 12.96
N ASP A 61 9.14 -2.77 13.91
CA ASP A 61 8.75 -3.48 15.13
C ASP A 61 7.95 -2.59 16.07
N GLU A 62 8.28 -1.29 16.15
CA GLU A 62 7.50 -0.31 16.91
C GLU A 62 6.12 -0.12 16.32
N VAL A 63 5.98 0.07 15.00
CA VAL A 63 4.65 0.26 14.37
C VAL A 63 3.77 -0.98 14.44
N LYS A 64 4.35 -2.16 14.62
CA LYS A 64 3.62 -3.42 14.88
C LYS A 64 3.23 -3.60 16.33
N SER A 65 3.84 -2.87 17.27
CA SER A 65 3.50 -2.95 18.69
C SER A 65 2.05 -2.53 18.95
N ASP A 66 1.46 -3.04 20.03
CA ASP A 66 0.08 -2.70 20.43
C ASP A 66 -0.14 -1.20 20.66
N ILE A 67 0.93 -0.46 20.95
CA ILE A 67 0.89 0.99 21.19
C ILE A 67 0.61 1.74 19.88
N TYR A 68 1.35 1.43 18.82
CA TYR A 68 1.22 2.11 17.53
C TYR A 68 0.19 1.44 16.61
N ALA A 69 -0.03 0.13 16.72
CA ALA A 69 -1.02 -0.60 15.93
C ALA A 69 -2.44 -0.05 16.08
N LYS A 70 -2.76 0.53 17.24
CA LYS A 70 -4.05 1.18 17.58
C LYS A 70 -4.14 2.65 17.13
N GLN A 71 -3.02 3.26 16.74
CA GLN A 71 -2.96 4.65 16.26
C GLN A 71 -3.14 4.75 14.75
N PHE A 72 -3.06 3.63 14.04
CA PHE A 72 -3.46 3.55 12.64
C PHE A 72 -4.95 3.90 12.49
N PHE A 73 -5.27 4.76 11.53
CA PHE A 73 -6.65 5.15 11.22
C PHE A 73 -6.92 5.07 9.72
N THR A 74 -8.20 4.82 9.39
CA THR A 74 -8.70 4.81 8.02
C THR A 74 -8.87 6.24 7.47
N LYS A 75 -8.43 6.50 6.23
CA LYS A 75 -8.57 7.82 5.57
C LYS A 75 -10.06 8.20 5.44
N GLY A 76 -10.45 9.34 6.01
CA GLY A 76 -11.86 9.79 6.08
C GLY A 76 -12.55 9.55 7.41
N LYS A 77 -11.98 8.74 8.31
CA LYS A 77 -12.32 8.68 9.74
C LYS A 77 -11.25 9.35 10.61
N SER A 78 -10.45 10.20 9.98
CA SER A 78 -9.38 10.98 10.57
C SER A 78 -9.81 11.59 11.91
N PRO A 79 -8.98 11.55 12.97
CA PRO A 79 -9.09 12.49 14.07
C PRO A 79 -9.18 13.91 13.50
N THR A 80 -9.97 14.79 14.09
CA THR A 80 -10.18 16.17 13.60
C THR A 80 -8.90 17.02 13.54
N ASN A 81 -7.76 16.52 14.03
CA ASN A 81 -6.49 17.22 14.15
C ASN A 81 -5.29 16.38 13.65
N ILE A 82 -5.37 15.70 12.49
CA ILE A 82 -4.16 15.10 11.93
C ILE A 82 -3.23 16.21 11.46
N ASP A 83 -2.05 16.22 12.04
CA ASP A 83 -0.93 17.05 11.60
C ASP A 83 -0.62 16.77 10.12
N THR A 84 -0.86 17.76 9.27
CA THR A 84 -0.57 17.70 7.82
C THR A 84 0.89 17.94 7.52
N ASN A 85 1.68 18.40 8.50
CA ASN A 85 3.06 18.79 8.33
C ASN A 85 4.00 17.64 8.70
N VAL A 86 3.76 16.46 8.10
CA VAL A 86 4.53 15.24 8.37
C VAL A 86 5.13 14.70 7.07
N ASN A 87 6.45 14.50 7.08
CA ASN A 87 7.21 13.98 5.94
C ASN A 87 7.19 12.45 5.84
N THR A 88 6.98 11.77 6.97
CA THR A 88 7.05 10.32 7.07
C THR A 88 5.70 9.74 7.46
N ASN A 89 5.18 8.82 6.64
CA ASN A 89 3.91 8.17 6.88
C ASN A 89 4.02 6.66 6.73
N TRP A 90 3.40 5.94 7.65
CA TRP A 90 3.24 4.50 7.56
C TRP A 90 1.86 4.17 7.00
N TYR A 91 1.83 3.34 5.97
CA TYR A 91 0.61 2.76 5.42
C TYR A 91 0.56 1.28 5.76
N ARG A 92 -0.58 0.80 6.24
CA ARG A 92 -0.80 -0.62 6.50
C ARG A 92 -2.01 -1.11 5.72
N TYR A 93 -1.85 -2.20 5.00
CA TYR A 93 -2.93 -2.85 4.26
C TYR A 93 -2.71 -4.35 4.17
N THR A 94 -3.79 -5.08 3.96
CA THR A 94 -3.76 -6.54 3.80
C THR A 94 -4.23 -6.89 2.41
N VAL A 95 -3.53 -7.80 1.75
CA VAL A 95 -3.89 -8.33 0.44
C VAL A 95 -4.02 -9.85 0.51
N LYS A 96 -5.03 -10.40 -0.17
CA LYS A 96 -5.24 -11.84 -0.26
C LYS A 96 -5.45 -12.24 -1.71
N ASN A 97 -4.72 -13.25 -2.15
CA ASN A 97 -4.97 -13.90 -3.43
C ASN A 97 -6.15 -14.87 -3.29
N THR A 98 -7.29 -14.57 -3.93
CA THR A 98 -8.46 -15.48 -3.90
C THR A 98 -8.55 -16.37 -5.14
N LEU A 99 -7.58 -16.29 -6.04
CA LEU A 99 -7.52 -17.14 -7.22
C LEU A 99 -7.09 -18.57 -6.82
N ALA A 100 -7.47 -19.55 -7.62
CA ALA A 100 -7.09 -20.96 -7.44
C ALA A 100 -5.65 -21.27 -7.90
N LYS A 101 -4.82 -20.25 -8.11
CA LYS A 101 -3.43 -20.36 -8.57
C LYS A 101 -2.56 -19.30 -7.91
N GLU A 102 -1.26 -19.53 -7.94
CA GLU A 102 -0.28 -18.51 -7.60
C GLU A 102 -0.49 -17.27 -8.49
N PHE A 103 -0.33 -16.09 -7.89
CA PHE A 103 -0.52 -14.83 -8.57
C PHE A 103 0.53 -13.81 -8.14
N SER A 104 1.13 -13.14 -9.12
CA SER A 104 2.14 -12.12 -8.89
C SER A 104 1.58 -10.73 -9.14
N VAL A 105 1.70 -9.88 -8.12
CA VAL A 105 1.41 -8.45 -8.19
C VAL A 105 2.69 -7.64 -8.00
N MET A 106 2.63 -6.36 -8.30
CA MET A 106 3.70 -5.40 -8.09
C MET A 106 3.19 -4.34 -7.11
N LEU A 107 3.87 -4.19 -5.97
CA LEU A 107 3.72 -3.04 -5.10
C LEU A 107 4.32 -1.82 -5.81
N HIS A 108 3.68 -0.67 -5.73
CA HIS A 108 4.14 0.53 -6.41
C HIS A 108 4.30 1.70 -5.44
N THR A 109 5.32 2.52 -5.69
CA THR A 109 5.48 3.81 -5.04
C THR A 109 5.82 4.90 -6.06
N ASN A 110 5.23 6.07 -5.87
CA ASN A 110 5.60 7.31 -6.58
C ASN A 110 6.22 8.33 -5.63
N GLN A 111 6.75 7.88 -4.50
CA GLN A 111 7.26 8.72 -3.42
C GLN A 111 8.78 8.86 -3.50
N ASP A 112 9.35 9.82 -2.78
CA ASP A 112 10.81 10.05 -2.79
C ASP A 112 11.55 8.82 -2.22
N TYR A 113 11.11 8.32 -1.07
CA TYR A 113 11.62 7.12 -0.40
C TYR A 113 10.46 6.23 0.08
N SER A 114 10.60 4.92 -0.05
CA SER A 114 9.59 3.93 0.30
C SER A 114 10.25 2.64 0.77
N ASP A 115 9.91 2.20 1.97
CA ASP A 115 10.29 0.89 2.51
C ASP A 115 9.03 0.01 2.63
N PHE A 116 9.01 -1.11 1.91
CA PHE A 116 7.95 -2.10 2.00
C PHE A 116 8.38 -3.26 2.91
N TYR A 117 7.61 -3.50 3.97
CA TYR A 117 7.76 -4.65 4.85
C TYR A 117 6.58 -5.59 4.61
N VAL A 118 6.88 -6.76 4.05
CA VAL A 118 5.89 -7.80 3.73
C VAL A 118 5.92 -8.88 4.79
N ILE A 119 4.78 -9.10 5.43
CA ILE A 119 4.60 -10.08 6.50
C ILE A 119 3.57 -11.11 6.03
N ARG A 120 3.97 -12.38 6.05
CA ARG A 120 3.14 -13.53 5.72
C ARG A 120 3.11 -14.48 6.90
N ASP A 121 2.05 -15.26 7.00
CA ASP A 121 1.90 -16.23 8.10
C ASP A 121 3.03 -17.26 8.08
N GLY A 122 3.64 -17.51 9.25
CA GLY A 122 4.75 -18.44 9.40
C GLY A 122 6.06 -18.08 8.68
N GLN A 123 6.17 -16.92 8.02
CA GLN A 123 7.37 -16.52 7.29
C GLN A 123 8.12 -15.36 7.95
N LYS A 124 9.42 -15.27 7.67
CA LYS A 124 10.21 -14.10 8.04
C LYS A 124 9.72 -12.89 7.25
N GLN A 125 9.68 -11.75 7.94
CA GLN A 125 9.43 -10.45 7.32
C GLN A 125 10.44 -10.22 6.19
N THR A 126 9.94 -9.81 5.03
CA THR A 126 10.77 -9.40 3.89
C THR A 126 10.73 -7.88 3.77
N HIS A 127 11.87 -7.25 3.51
CA HIS A 127 11.99 -5.80 3.38
C HIS A 127 12.49 -5.45 1.97
N TYR A 128 11.87 -4.46 1.36
CA TYR A 128 12.25 -3.90 0.07
C TYR A 128 12.35 -2.38 0.13
N LYS A 129 13.29 -1.81 -0.61
CA LYS A 129 13.53 -0.38 -0.76
C LYS A 129 13.20 0.09 -2.16
N ASN A 130 12.42 1.16 -2.28
CA ASN A 130 12.13 1.79 -3.57
C ASN A 130 11.82 3.29 -3.42
N GLY A 131 11.64 4.02 -4.53
CA GLY A 131 11.32 5.44 -4.52
C GLY A 131 12.16 6.25 -5.50
N TRP A 132 11.74 7.47 -5.80
CA TRP A 132 12.40 8.32 -6.80
C TRP A 132 13.83 8.74 -6.44
N LEU A 133 14.11 8.91 -5.15
CA LEU A 133 15.40 9.43 -4.68
C LEU A 133 16.33 8.35 -4.12
N ILE A 134 15.89 7.09 -4.10
CA ILE A 134 16.78 5.97 -3.80
C ILE A 134 17.73 5.76 -5.00
N PRO A 135 19.06 5.71 -4.79
CA PRO A 135 20.00 5.40 -5.86
C PRO A 135 19.64 4.09 -6.54
N TRP A 136 19.77 4.03 -7.87
CA TRP A 136 19.31 2.89 -8.66
C TRP A 136 19.87 1.54 -8.18
N LYS A 137 21.15 1.50 -7.81
CA LYS A 137 21.85 0.32 -7.26
C LYS A 137 21.32 -0.18 -5.90
N ASP A 138 20.57 0.65 -5.18
CA ASP A 138 20.06 0.37 -3.83
C ASP A 138 18.54 0.14 -3.85
N LYS A 139 17.91 0.18 -5.04
CA LYS A 139 16.49 -0.15 -5.21
C LYS A 139 16.31 -1.65 -5.37
N ASP A 140 15.20 -2.15 -4.84
CA ASP A 140 14.71 -3.48 -5.12
C ASP A 140 13.68 -3.45 -6.27
N GLY A 141 13.46 -4.61 -6.89
CA GLY A 141 12.43 -4.81 -7.90
C GLY A 141 12.74 -4.18 -9.27
N LEU A 142 11.72 -3.66 -9.95
CA LEU A 142 11.88 -2.97 -11.24
C LEU A 142 12.20 -1.50 -10.98
N GLU A 143 13.48 -1.16 -11.07
CA GLU A 143 14.04 0.08 -10.53
C GLU A 143 13.62 1.31 -11.35
N GLY A 144 13.31 1.13 -12.63
CA GLY A 144 12.89 2.18 -13.56
C GLY A 144 11.45 2.66 -13.37
N ASP A 145 10.59 1.83 -12.78
CA ASP A 145 9.16 2.11 -12.60
C ASP A 145 8.72 2.10 -11.13
N ASN A 146 9.69 1.98 -10.20
CA ASN A 146 9.48 1.92 -8.75
C ASN A 146 8.48 0.82 -8.32
N LEU A 147 8.65 -0.39 -8.87
CA LEU A 147 7.78 -1.54 -8.61
C LEU A 147 8.52 -2.64 -7.86
N ILE A 148 7.86 -3.22 -6.85
CA ILE A 148 8.35 -4.37 -6.10
C ILE A 148 7.50 -5.61 -6.38
N PRO A 149 8.06 -6.71 -6.90
CA PRO A 149 7.30 -7.93 -7.12
C PRO A 149 6.87 -8.57 -5.80
N LEU A 150 5.62 -9.00 -5.75
CA LEU A 150 5.02 -9.76 -4.66
C LEU A 150 4.23 -10.93 -5.24
N THR A 151 4.72 -12.14 -5.01
CA THR A 151 4.04 -13.38 -5.36
C THR A 151 3.26 -13.91 -4.16
N LEU A 152 2.02 -14.35 -4.41
CA LEU A 152 1.10 -14.92 -3.43
C LEU A 152 0.56 -16.25 -3.96
N ALA A 153 0.72 -17.33 -3.19
CA ALA A 153 0.08 -18.61 -3.45
C ALA A 153 -1.45 -18.50 -3.42
N ALA A 154 -2.13 -19.53 -3.92
CA ALA A 154 -3.59 -19.59 -3.89
C ALA A 154 -4.11 -19.51 -2.44
N GLY A 155 -4.98 -18.55 -2.15
CA GLY A 155 -5.51 -18.31 -0.81
C GLY A 155 -4.55 -17.60 0.15
N GLU A 156 -3.30 -17.34 -0.24
CA GLU A 156 -2.30 -16.68 0.61
C GLU A 156 -2.70 -15.23 0.89
N GLN A 157 -2.41 -14.80 2.12
CA GLN A 157 -2.60 -13.44 2.59
C GLN A 157 -1.27 -12.85 3.07
N ALA A 158 -1.03 -11.60 2.74
CA ALA A 158 0.09 -10.81 3.23
C ALA A 158 -0.40 -9.50 3.85
N VAL A 159 0.24 -9.10 4.95
CA VAL A 159 0.12 -7.76 5.53
C VAL A 159 1.32 -6.96 5.09
N ILE A 160 1.08 -5.78 4.51
CA ILE A 160 2.13 -4.89 4.02
C ILE A 160 2.12 -3.64 4.89
N TYR A 161 3.30 -3.30 5.40
CA TYR A 161 3.60 -1.99 5.95
C TYR A 161 4.47 -1.25 4.94
N ASN A 162 4.06 -0.07 4.52
CA ASN A 162 4.83 0.79 3.64
C ASN A 162 5.18 2.07 4.38
N ARG A 163 6.46 2.26 4.70
CA ARG A 163 6.98 3.53 5.23
C ARG A 163 7.34 4.41 4.06
N ILE A 164 6.68 5.54 3.94
CA ILE A 164 6.96 6.56 2.93
C ILE A 164 7.61 7.74 3.62
N GLU A 165 8.66 8.27 2.99
CA GLU A 165 9.32 9.50 3.41
C GLU A 165 9.50 10.41 2.20
N ASN A 166 9.12 11.68 2.35
CA ASN A 166 9.21 12.69 1.31
C ASN A 166 10.04 13.91 1.77
N ARG A 167 10.77 14.54 0.86
CA ARG A 167 11.54 15.77 1.17
C ARG A 167 10.67 16.94 1.58
N ARG A 168 9.42 16.96 1.12
CA ARG A 168 8.41 17.93 1.50
C ARG A 168 7.28 17.18 2.20
N PRO A 169 6.62 17.82 3.18
CA PRO A 169 5.45 17.24 3.80
C PRO A 169 4.49 16.84 2.70
N ASP A 170 4.03 15.59 2.72
CA ASP A 170 2.97 15.21 1.80
C ASP A 170 1.81 16.15 2.11
N THR A 171 1.39 16.94 1.13
CA THR A 171 0.08 17.56 1.24
C THR A 171 -0.85 16.38 1.36
N GLN A 172 -1.35 16.13 2.59
CA GLN A 172 -2.23 15.00 2.89
C GLN A 172 -3.12 14.81 1.68
N TYR A 173 -3.28 13.57 1.22
CA TYR A 173 -4.23 13.14 0.18
C TYR A 173 -3.66 12.65 -1.15
N SER A 174 -2.39 12.85 -1.51
CA SER A 174 -1.88 12.46 -2.84
C SER A 174 -1.55 10.97 -2.99
N PHE A 175 -1.11 10.31 -1.92
CA PHE A 175 -0.74 8.89 -2.02
C PHE A 175 -1.98 7.98 -2.12
N GLU A 176 -2.00 7.17 -3.17
CA GLU A 176 -2.97 6.11 -3.41
C GLU A 176 -2.25 4.75 -3.31
N VAL A 177 -2.74 3.87 -2.44
CA VAL A 177 -2.28 2.47 -2.41
C VAL A 177 -2.85 1.78 -3.65
N LYS A 178 -1.96 1.27 -4.49
CA LYS A 178 -2.30 0.50 -5.67
C LYS A 178 -1.33 -0.65 -5.87
N LEU A 179 -1.83 -1.72 -6.45
CA LEU A 179 -1.04 -2.85 -6.92
C LEU A 179 -1.23 -2.98 -8.43
N PHE A 180 -0.23 -3.54 -9.10
CA PHE A 180 -0.36 -3.89 -10.50
C PHE A 180 -0.24 -5.39 -10.69
N ASN A 181 -1.00 -5.95 -11.62
CA ASN A 181 -0.76 -7.31 -12.09
C ASN A 181 0.63 -7.35 -12.77
N ALA A 182 1.53 -8.19 -12.26
CA ALA A 182 2.92 -8.22 -12.72
C ALA A 182 3.04 -8.48 -14.22
N GLU A 183 2.40 -9.54 -14.72
CA GLU A 183 2.48 -9.95 -16.13
C GLU A 183 1.88 -8.89 -17.04
N ARG A 184 0.66 -8.43 -16.72
CA ARG A 184 -0.06 -7.45 -17.55
C ARG A 184 0.64 -6.10 -17.57
N TYR A 185 1.19 -5.67 -16.44
CA TYR A 185 1.86 -4.38 -16.33
C TYR A 185 3.21 -4.40 -17.04
N VAL A 186 4.02 -5.44 -16.87
CA VAL A 186 5.28 -5.60 -17.61
C VAL A 186 5.03 -5.64 -19.12
N PHE A 187 4.00 -6.36 -19.55
CA PHE A 187 3.61 -6.38 -20.96
C PHE A 187 3.16 -4.99 -21.48
N LYS A 188 2.44 -4.22 -20.66
CA LYS A 188 2.07 -2.84 -20.97
C LYS A 188 3.32 -1.96 -21.12
N LEU A 189 4.24 -2.00 -20.15
CA LEU A 189 5.51 -1.26 -20.21
C LEU A 189 6.32 -1.62 -21.46
N PHE A 190 6.39 -2.91 -21.78
CA PHE A 190 7.09 -3.39 -22.97
C PHE A 190 6.49 -2.80 -24.25
N LYS A 191 5.16 -2.83 -24.40
CA LYS A 191 4.45 -2.22 -25.55
C LYS A 191 4.67 -0.72 -25.64
N GLU A 192 4.59 -0.02 -24.51
CA GLU A 192 4.81 1.43 -24.47
C GLU A 192 6.24 1.76 -24.90
N ARG A 193 7.24 1.04 -24.39
CA ARG A 193 8.65 1.25 -24.76
C ARG A 193 8.94 0.86 -26.21
N GLN A 194 8.38 -0.22 -26.74
CA GLN A 194 8.51 -0.56 -28.17
C GLN A 194 7.99 0.58 -29.07
N GLY A 195 6.82 1.14 -28.75
CA GLY A 195 6.29 2.28 -29.49
C GLY A 195 7.22 3.51 -29.49
N TYR A 196 7.98 3.71 -28.42
CA TYR A 196 9.02 4.77 -28.36
C TYR A 196 10.24 4.46 -29.22
N PHE A 197 10.62 3.19 -29.39
CA PHE A 197 11.78 2.81 -30.21
C PHE A 197 11.45 2.70 -31.70
N ASP A 198 10.24 2.31 -32.07
CA ASP A 198 9.91 2.01 -33.47
C ASP A 198 9.75 3.26 -34.36
N PHE A 199 9.39 4.43 -33.83
CA PHE A 199 9.06 5.58 -34.69
C PHE A 199 10.22 6.57 -34.95
N PRO A 200 10.92 7.12 -33.94
CA PRO A 200 11.98 8.11 -34.19
C PRO A 200 13.31 7.47 -34.61
N PHE A 201 13.67 6.29 -34.10
CA PHE A 201 14.96 5.66 -34.43
C PHE A 201 14.99 5.10 -35.85
N ILE A 202 13.89 4.53 -36.34
CA ILE A 202 13.80 4.07 -37.74
C ILE A 202 13.92 5.27 -38.69
N ILE A 203 13.20 6.36 -38.41
CA ILE A 203 13.30 7.59 -39.22
C ILE A 203 14.71 8.19 -39.14
N LEU A 204 15.31 8.30 -37.95
CA LEU A 204 16.66 8.84 -37.78
C LEU A 204 17.72 7.98 -38.48
N SER A 205 17.60 6.65 -38.42
CA SER A 205 18.54 5.74 -39.10
C SER A 205 18.36 5.76 -40.63
N ILE A 206 17.13 5.96 -41.13
CA ILE A 206 16.89 6.22 -42.56
C ILE A 206 17.53 7.54 -42.98
N PHE A 207 17.33 8.64 -42.24
CA PHE A 207 17.94 9.94 -42.55
C PHE A 207 19.47 9.90 -42.46
N ALA A 208 20.04 9.24 -41.44
CA ALA A 208 21.48 9.04 -41.34
C ALA A 208 22.03 8.23 -42.52
N GLY A 209 21.30 7.21 -42.98
CA GLY A 209 21.64 6.47 -44.20
C GLY A 209 21.65 7.36 -45.46
N PHE A 210 20.66 8.23 -45.63
CA PHE A 210 20.63 9.18 -46.75
C PHE A 210 21.76 10.20 -46.70
N CYS A 211 22.10 10.72 -45.51
CA CYS A 211 23.24 11.65 -45.35
C CYS A 211 24.58 10.99 -45.66
N LEU A 212 24.75 9.70 -45.35
CA LEU A 212 25.97 8.95 -45.66
C LEU A 212 26.08 8.58 -47.15
N LEU A 213 24.96 8.39 -47.84
CA LEU A 213 24.93 8.06 -49.28
C LEU A 213 24.95 9.28 -50.20
N GLY A 214 24.49 10.45 -49.75
CA GLY A 214 24.49 11.69 -50.52
C GLY A 214 25.75 12.55 -50.39
N GLY A 215 26.72 12.12 -49.57
CA GLY A 215 27.98 12.82 -49.30
C GLY A 215 29.21 12.26 -50.03
N LEU A 216 29.03 11.41 -51.03
CA LEU A 216 30.07 10.86 -51.90
C LEU A 216 29.91 11.34 -53.34
#